data_AF-A0A7Y2CTZ0-F1
#
_entry.id   AF-A0A7Y2CTZ0-F1
#
_cell.length_a   1.000
_cell.length_b   1.000
_cell.length_c   1.000
_cell.angle_alpha   90.00
_cell.angle_beta   90.00
_cell.angle_gamma   90.00
#
_symmetry.space_group_name_H-M   'P 1'
#
loop_
_entity.id
_entity.type
_entity.pdbx_description
1 polymer ?
#
loop_
_entity_poly.entity_id
_entity_poly.type
_entity_poly.pdbx_seq_one_letter_code
_entity_poly.pdbx_strand_id
1 'polypeptide(L)'
;MAELLARHATPQTEAALLQVARGKTVQAMRIALSPQKSPASQDSQAPPQVDDDDELARTLSLTLPVEEAWALEATRMMVEHMDGKRTGGHFLESLLAEATISLLELVPPSENDLSARMESEHTAWRAEMQRTQHLQANAELQSRPAVTREPNPGEAPELDDLPLGLDALDTRIRHHSAELASRDLFFGRMAQRFLALRGWQTLGFATEAHYARERLGMSRASLRSKLSLARRSQGLDHIIDALQQGQIGFEAAQLLTRIATPETERAWVTPATRRTYKHLREEVQTVELATRFTGATDRSPPTEHHINQMQALERAILSGELLQRLIRSRPSERDEHDERDTPNEGNDPNVRAGDGEAGAPPYERPSDEPPAVQISVSPKDEAPKEAVQISVTPAAKVTLRIRVPGDVLLHYRQLERLHRKKLPDESFVEFLCTTFWQTWVPHLGTSDKWEQIYRRDRYRCTNPVCHNRNITLHHVKYRANGGTDTPENLTTPCAFCHLEGEHAGRLKILPPGNNPTWLLGRHPIMKIQNRERTLLIN
;
A
#
# COMPACT_ATOMS: atom_id res chain seq x y z
N MET A 1 1.83 22.63 -19.59
CA MET A 1 2.21 23.48 -20.75
C MET A 1 3.70 23.77 -20.76
N ALA A 2 4.28 24.39 -19.71
CA ALA A 2 5.71 24.75 -19.67
C ALA A 2 6.65 23.58 -20.00
N GLU A 3 6.48 22.44 -19.34
CA GLU A 3 7.28 21.22 -19.63
C GLU A 3 7.15 20.74 -21.08
N LEU A 4 5.92 20.78 -21.64
CA LEU A 4 5.67 20.42 -23.03
C LEU A 4 6.40 21.36 -23.98
N LEU A 5 6.33 22.68 -23.74
CA LEU A 5 7.04 23.65 -24.57
C LEU A 5 8.55 23.49 -24.43
N ALA A 6 9.08 23.30 -23.22
CA ALA A 6 10.52 23.14 -22.98
C ALA A 6 11.14 21.95 -23.73
N ARG A 7 10.38 20.87 -23.97
CA ARG A 7 10.84 19.71 -24.76
C ARG A 7 10.93 19.99 -26.27
N HIS A 8 10.20 20.98 -26.78
CA HIS A 8 10.08 21.27 -28.22
C HIS A 8 10.66 22.64 -28.62
N ALA A 9 10.80 23.56 -27.67
CA ALA A 9 11.27 24.91 -27.90
C ALA A 9 12.79 24.97 -27.99
N THR A 10 13.27 25.74 -28.95
CA THR A 10 14.64 26.24 -29.03
C THR A 10 14.63 27.73 -28.70
N PRO A 11 15.78 28.35 -28.39
CA PRO A 11 15.85 29.79 -28.14
C PRO A 11 15.23 30.64 -29.27
N GLN A 12 15.29 30.17 -30.52
CA GLN A 12 14.74 30.88 -31.68
C GLN A 12 13.23 30.66 -31.87
N THR A 13 12.67 29.56 -31.35
CA THR A 13 11.27 29.17 -31.56
C THR A 13 10.38 29.41 -30.35
N GLU A 14 10.97 29.68 -29.18
CA GLU A 14 10.28 29.88 -27.91
C GLU A 14 9.18 30.94 -28.00
N ALA A 15 9.48 32.14 -28.50
CA ALA A 15 8.51 33.23 -28.59
C ALA A 15 7.30 32.87 -29.47
N ALA A 16 7.55 32.21 -30.60
CA ALA A 16 6.51 31.75 -31.51
C ALA A 16 5.66 30.63 -30.87
N LEU A 17 6.30 29.67 -30.21
CA LEU A 17 5.61 28.58 -29.50
C LEU A 17 4.77 29.11 -28.32
N LEU A 18 5.27 30.10 -27.57
CA LEU A 18 4.51 30.78 -26.53
C LEU A 18 3.28 31.48 -27.11
N GLN A 19 3.42 32.18 -28.24
CA GLN A 19 2.29 32.82 -28.91
C GLN A 19 1.25 31.81 -29.37
N VAL A 20 1.68 30.66 -29.92
CA VAL A 20 0.76 29.57 -30.33
C VAL A 20 0.08 28.92 -29.12
N ALA A 21 0.79 28.80 -27.99
CA ALA A 21 0.23 28.24 -26.76
C ALA A 21 -0.80 29.18 -26.10
N ARG A 22 -0.71 30.49 -26.32
CA ARG A 22 -1.71 31.47 -25.84
C ARG A 22 -3.08 31.13 -26.44
N GLY A 23 -4.00 30.70 -25.58
CA GLY A 23 -5.37 30.34 -25.95
C GLY A 23 -5.60 28.86 -26.29
N LYS A 24 -4.56 28.02 -26.32
CA LYS A 24 -4.70 26.56 -26.48
C LYS A 24 -4.73 25.83 -25.14
N THR A 25 -5.40 24.68 -25.09
CA THR A 25 -5.26 23.72 -23.99
C THR A 25 -3.94 22.95 -24.13
N VAL A 26 -3.44 22.34 -23.05
CA VAL A 26 -2.26 21.44 -23.10
C VAL A 26 -2.53 20.30 -24.06
N GLN A 27 -3.75 19.76 -24.07
CA GLN A 27 -4.15 18.70 -25.00
C GLN A 27 -4.10 19.17 -26.47
N ALA A 28 -4.66 20.34 -26.78
CA ALA A 28 -4.59 20.90 -28.12
C ALA A 28 -3.14 21.19 -28.55
N MET A 29 -2.28 21.60 -27.61
CA MET A 29 -0.86 21.82 -27.89
C MET A 29 -0.10 20.51 -28.12
N ARG A 30 -0.39 19.43 -27.38
CA ARG A 30 0.19 18.10 -27.66
C ARG A 30 -0.17 17.63 -29.05
N ILE A 31 -1.43 17.74 -29.45
CA ILE A 31 -1.87 17.36 -30.80
C ILE A 31 -1.13 18.18 -31.86
N ALA A 32 -0.97 19.50 -31.64
CA ALA A 32 -0.27 20.38 -32.58
C ALA A 32 1.24 20.11 -32.69
N LEU A 33 1.86 19.57 -31.63
CA LEU A 33 3.29 19.26 -31.56
C LEU A 33 3.62 17.80 -31.88
N SER A 34 2.61 16.92 -31.96
CA SER A 34 2.77 15.55 -32.40
C SER A 34 3.21 15.52 -33.89
N PRO A 35 4.19 14.69 -34.27
CA PRO A 35 4.59 14.57 -35.66
C PRO A 35 3.41 14.15 -36.53
N GLN A 36 3.10 14.92 -37.58
CA GLN A 36 2.08 14.55 -38.56
C GLN A 36 2.51 13.24 -39.26
N LYS A 37 1.83 12.13 -38.97
CA LYS A 37 1.98 10.91 -39.78
C LYS A 37 1.28 11.11 -41.13
N SER A 38 1.94 10.71 -42.21
CA SER A 38 1.37 10.65 -43.57
C SER A 38 0.09 9.81 -43.62
N PRO A 39 -0.84 10.07 -44.57
CA PRO A 39 -2.20 9.51 -44.58
C PRO A 39 -2.31 7.98 -44.74
N ALA A 40 -1.22 7.26 -44.94
CA ALA A 40 -1.21 5.84 -45.31
C ALA A 40 -1.15 4.85 -44.11
N SER A 41 -1.46 5.28 -42.88
CA SER A 41 -1.36 4.41 -41.68
C SER A 41 -2.54 4.56 -40.71
N GLN A 42 -3.76 4.56 -41.25
CA GLN A 42 -4.99 4.71 -40.46
C GLN A 42 -5.46 3.43 -39.74
N ASP A 43 -4.90 2.24 -40.03
CA ASP A 43 -5.42 0.98 -39.47
C ASP A 43 -4.72 0.47 -38.20
N SER A 44 -3.86 1.26 -37.55
CA SER A 44 -3.13 0.77 -36.35
C SER A 44 -2.74 1.88 -35.38
N GLN A 45 -3.70 2.67 -34.93
CA GLN A 45 -3.49 3.49 -33.73
C GLN A 45 -4.39 2.99 -32.61
N ALA A 46 -3.80 2.16 -31.75
CA ALA A 46 -4.22 2.11 -30.36
C ALA A 46 -4.22 3.57 -29.85
N PRO A 47 -5.27 4.02 -29.13
CA PRO A 47 -5.31 5.35 -28.55
C PRO A 47 -4.01 5.61 -27.78
N PRO A 48 -3.47 6.85 -27.77
CA PRO A 48 -2.35 7.17 -26.92
C PRO A 48 -2.69 6.70 -25.51
N GLN A 49 -1.88 5.78 -24.97
CA GLN A 49 -2.02 5.33 -23.59
C GLN A 49 -1.81 6.58 -22.72
N VAL A 50 -2.92 7.18 -22.33
CA VAL A 50 -2.91 8.15 -21.24
C VAL A 50 -2.58 7.30 -20.03
N ASP A 51 -1.43 7.55 -19.41
CA ASP A 51 -1.02 7.04 -18.09
C ASP A 51 -1.99 7.53 -16.97
N ASP A 52 -3.30 7.47 -17.22
CA ASP A 52 -4.39 7.75 -16.31
C ASP A 52 -5.08 6.43 -15.93
N ASP A 53 -4.29 5.41 -15.57
CA ASP A 53 -4.78 4.22 -14.83
C ASP A 53 -5.66 4.65 -13.64
N ASP A 54 -5.42 5.84 -13.10
CA ASP A 54 -6.18 6.43 -12.02
C ASP A 54 -7.60 6.91 -12.44
N GLU A 55 -7.86 7.25 -13.71
CA GLU A 55 -9.21 7.60 -14.20
C GLU A 55 -10.09 6.36 -14.49
N LEU A 56 -9.47 5.23 -14.84
CA LEU A 56 -10.16 3.95 -15.06
C LEU A 56 -10.37 3.16 -13.77
N ALA A 57 -9.64 3.49 -12.72
CA ALA A 57 -9.82 2.86 -11.42
C ALA A 57 -11.26 3.00 -10.90
N ARG A 58 -11.75 1.94 -10.27
CA ARG A 58 -13.05 1.83 -9.63
C ARG A 58 -12.87 1.46 -8.17
N THR A 59 -13.89 1.73 -7.35
CA THR A 59 -13.87 1.35 -5.94
C THR A 59 -14.68 0.08 -5.74
N LEU A 60 -14.00 -1.01 -5.40
CA LEU A 60 -14.63 -2.21 -4.88
C LEU A 60 -14.94 -2.00 -3.39
N SER A 61 -16.21 -2.06 -3.01
CA SER A 61 -16.65 -1.96 -1.61
C SER A 61 -17.12 -3.31 -1.13
N LEU A 62 -16.46 -3.86 -0.11
CA LEU A 62 -16.76 -5.17 0.49
C LEU A 62 -17.12 -4.94 1.96
N THR A 63 -18.25 -5.49 2.42
CA THR A 63 -18.59 -5.52 3.85
C THR A 63 -18.51 -6.95 4.33
N LEU A 64 -17.44 -7.25 5.05
CA LEU A 64 -17.02 -8.62 5.35
C LEU A 64 -16.96 -8.84 6.86
N PRO A 65 -17.13 -10.08 7.35
CA PRO A 65 -16.64 -10.48 8.67
C PRO A 65 -15.18 -10.06 8.84
N VAL A 66 -14.81 -9.66 10.06
CA VAL A 66 -13.44 -9.22 10.36
C VAL A 66 -12.40 -10.30 10.02
N GLU A 67 -12.75 -11.57 10.16
CA GLU A 67 -11.91 -12.74 9.85
C GLU A 67 -11.56 -12.81 8.36
N GLU A 68 -12.55 -12.66 7.47
CA GLU A 68 -12.34 -12.63 6.03
C GLU A 68 -11.56 -11.38 5.60
N ALA A 69 -11.85 -10.25 6.24
CA ALA A 69 -11.15 -9.01 5.96
C ALA A 69 -9.66 -9.11 6.36
N TRP A 70 -9.36 -9.81 7.46
CA TRP A 70 -8.00 -10.18 7.86
C TRP A 70 -7.35 -11.16 6.89
N ALA A 71 -8.08 -12.19 6.44
CA ALA A 71 -7.58 -13.13 5.43
C ALA A 71 -7.17 -12.40 4.15
N LEU A 72 -7.99 -11.46 3.69
CA LEU A 72 -7.70 -10.65 2.51
C LEU A 72 -6.47 -9.75 2.71
N GLU A 73 -6.34 -9.13 3.89
CA GLU A 73 -5.17 -8.30 4.22
C GLU A 73 -3.88 -9.12 4.34
N ALA A 74 -3.93 -10.31 4.95
CA ALA A 74 -2.80 -11.23 5.03
C ALA A 74 -2.38 -11.72 3.63
N THR A 75 -3.35 -12.03 2.77
CA THR A 75 -3.09 -12.41 1.38
C THR A 75 -2.47 -11.24 0.59
N ARG A 76 -2.94 -10.01 0.80
CA ARG A 76 -2.32 -8.81 0.21
C ARG A 76 -0.85 -8.67 0.63
N MET A 77 -0.54 -8.85 1.92
CA MET A 77 0.85 -8.79 2.42
C MET A 77 1.73 -9.88 1.78
N MET A 78 1.20 -11.09 1.61
CA MET A 78 1.87 -12.20 0.95
C MET A 78 2.13 -11.91 -0.54
N VAL A 79 1.15 -11.43 -1.29
CA VAL A 79 1.32 -11.05 -2.71
C VAL A 79 2.37 -9.95 -2.86
N GLU A 80 2.32 -8.89 -2.04
CA GLU A 80 3.33 -7.82 -2.07
C GLU A 80 4.74 -8.31 -1.73
N HIS A 81 4.85 -9.38 -0.95
CA HIS A 81 6.13 -10.02 -0.68
C HIS A 81 6.64 -10.78 -1.91
N MET A 82 5.78 -11.55 -2.57
CA MET A 82 6.12 -12.32 -3.77
C MET A 82 6.46 -11.41 -4.97
N ASP A 83 5.67 -10.36 -5.20
CA ASP A 83 5.86 -9.42 -6.31
C ASP A 83 7.03 -8.44 -6.11
N GLY A 84 7.52 -8.31 -4.87
CA GLY A 84 8.59 -7.37 -4.51
C GLY A 84 8.18 -5.89 -4.52
N LYS A 85 6.91 -5.57 -4.83
CA LYS A 85 6.37 -4.20 -4.89
C LYS A 85 5.03 -4.10 -4.17
N ARG A 86 4.66 -2.87 -3.80
CA ARG A 86 3.29 -2.61 -3.33
C ARG A 86 2.33 -2.71 -4.50
N THR A 87 1.26 -3.46 -4.33
CA THR A 87 0.30 -3.76 -5.40
C THR A 87 -0.97 -2.93 -5.28
N GLY A 88 -1.26 -2.33 -4.11
CA GLY A 88 -2.48 -1.55 -3.94
C GLY A 88 -3.72 -2.43 -4.14
N GLY A 89 -4.52 -2.18 -5.19
CA GLY A 89 -5.62 -3.06 -5.58
C GLY A 89 -5.22 -4.21 -6.52
N HIS A 90 -4.03 -4.17 -7.10
CA HIS A 90 -3.57 -5.15 -8.09
C HIS A 90 -3.32 -6.54 -7.50
N PHE A 91 -3.17 -6.70 -6.16
CA PHE A 91 -3.07 -8.05 -5.58
C PHE A 91 -4.27 -8.92 -5.91
N LEU A 92 -5.45 -8.31 -6.12
CA LEU A 92 -6.65 -9.04 -6.50
C LEU A 92 -6.49 -9.74 -7.85
N GLU A 93 -5.65 -9.24 -8.76
CA GLU A 93 -5.37 -9.93 -10.02
C GLU A 93 -4.79 -11.32 -9.77
N SER A 94 -3.85 -11.45 -8.83
CA SER A 94 -3.26 -12.73 -8.44
C SER A 94 -4.28 -13.69 -7.84
N LEU A 95 -5.15 -13.20 -6.96
CA LEU A 95 -6.21 -14.02 -6.35
C LEU A 95 -7.24 -14.46 -7.40
N LEU A 96 -7.63 -13.56 -8.30
CA LEU A 96 -8.60 -13.85 -9.35
C LEU A 96 -8.02 -14.85 -10.37
N ALA A 97 -6.73 -14.79 -10.66
CA ALA A 97 -6.09 -15.75 -11.57
C ALA A 97 -6.17 -17.19 -11.02
N GLU A 98 -5.79 -17.39 -9.75
CA GLU A 98 -5.91 -18.71 -9.09
C GLU A 98 -7.37 -19.17 -9.00
N ALA A 99 -8.27 -18.28 -8.60
CA ALA A 99 -9.69 -18.57 -8.51
C ALA A 99 -10.33 -18.94 -9.85
N THR A 100 -9.90 -18.32 -10.95
CA THR A 100 -10.35 -18.67 -12.30
C THR A 100 -9.99 -20.11 -12.64
N ILE A 101 -8.75 -20.53 -12.36
CA ILE A 101 -8.31 -21.90 -12.61
C ILE A 101 -9.20 -22.88 -11.82
N SER A 102 -9.33 -22.68 -10.50
CA SER A 102 -10.11 -23.59 -9.65
C SER A 102 -11.60 -23.61 -9.96
N LEU A 103 -12.22 -22.47 -10.32
CA LEU A 103 -13.64 -22.45 -10.68
C LEU A 103 -13.91 -23.09 -12.04
N LEU A 104 -12.99 -22.96 -13.00
CA LEU A 104 -13.14 -23.57 -14.33
C LEU A 104 -13.08 -25.10 -14.27
N GLU A 105 -12.34 -25.68 -13.32
CA GLU A 105 -12.34 -27.13 -13.08
C GLU A 105 -13.71 -27.67 -12.63
N LEU A 106 -14.56 -26.83 -12.01
CA LEU A 106 -15.92 -27.18 -11.60
C LEU A 106 -16.97 -27.00 -12.73
N VAL A 107 -16.54 -26.54 -13.90
CA VAL A 107 -17.40 -26.29 -15.05
C VAL A 107 -17.32 -27.49 -16.01
N PRO A 108 -18.42 -28.22 -16.26
CA PRO A 108 -18.37 -29.35 -17.17
C PRO A 108 -18.00 -28.89 -18.59
N PRO A 109 -17.33 -29.73 -19.40
CA PRO A 109 -16.92 -29.37 -20.77
C PRO A 109 -18.07 -28.95 -21.69
N SER A 110 -19.32 -29.30 -21.37
CA SER A 110 -20.51 -28.86 -22.09
C SER A 110 -20.91 -27.40 -21.81
N GLU A 111 -20.42 -26.80 -20.72
CA GLU A 111 -20.58 -25.38 -20.36
C GLU A 111 -19.35 -24.53 -20.78
N ASN A 112 -18.47 -25.04 -21.66
CA ASN A 112 -17.17 -24.45 -22.05
C ASN A 112 -17.25 -23.11 -22.82
N ASP A 113 -18.44 -22.58 -23.09
CA ASP A 113 -18.63 -21.21 -23.60
C ASP A 113 -18.36 -20.15 -22.50
N LEU A 114 -18.19 -20.54 -21.24
CA LEU A 114 -17.94 -19.61 -20.14
C LEU A 114 -16.68 -18.74 -20.36
N SER A 115 -15.57 -19.34 -20.80
CA SER A 115 -14.33 -18.61 -21.08
C SER A 115 -14.52 -17.59 -22.22
N ALA A 116 -15.20 -18.00 -23.29
CA ALA A 116 -15.54 -17.11 -24.40
C ALA A 116 -16.49 -15.97 -23.98
N ARG A 117 -17.45 -16.24 -23.08
CA ARG A 117 -18.34 -15.23 -22.51
C ARG A 117 -17.58 -14.22 -21.65
N MET A 118 -16.65 -14.68 -20.80
CA MET A 118 -15.81 -13.79 -19.99
C MET A 118 -14.96 -12.87 -20.87
N GLU A 119 -14.31 -13.42 -21.91
CA GLU A 119 -13.52 -12.64 -22.87
C GLU A 119 -14.37 -11.65 -23.67
N SER A 120 -15.58 -12.04 -24.06
CA SER A 120 -16.54 -11.16 -24.75
C SER A 120 -16.95 -9.97 -23.86
N GLU A 121 -17.24 -10.20 -22.58
CA GLU A 121 -17.50 -9.13 -21.61
C GLU A 121 -16.28 -8.22 -21.41
N HIS A 122 -15.06 -8.77 -21.32
CA HIS A 122 -13.82 -7.97 -21.26
C HIS A 122 -13.64 -7.11 -22.51
N THR A 123 -13.90 -7.66 -23.70
CA THR A 123 -13.84 -6.93 -24.97
C THR A 123 -14.87 -5.81 -25.02
N ALA A 124 -16.11 -6.09 -24.62
CA ALA A 124 -17.17 -5.09 -24.55
C ALA A 124 -16.85 -3.96 -23.56
N TRP A 125 -16.30 -4.29 -22.39
CA TRP A 125 -15.85 -3.32 -21.41
C TRP A 125 -14.72 -2.44 -21.94
N ARG A 126 -13.69 -3.04 -22.58
CA ARG A 126 -12.59 -2.29 -23.20
C ARG A 126 -13.11 -1.30 -24.24
N ALA A 127 -14.04 -1.73 -25.10
CA ALA A 127 -14.66 -0.86 -26.09
C ALA A 127 -15.46 0.29 -25.44
N GLU A 128 -16.21 0.02 -24.36
CA GLU A 128 -16.95 1.06 -23.64
C GLU A 128 -16.05 2.08 -22.95
N MET A 129 -14.95 1.63 -22.34
CA MET A 129 -13.98 2.54 -21.73
C MET A 129 -13.31 3.42 -22.77
N GLN A 130 -12.94 2.87 -23.93
CA GLN A 130 -12.42 3.65 -25.06
C GLN A 130 -13.43 4.69 -25.55
N ARG A 131 -14.72 4.34 -25.66
CA ARG A 131 -15.78 5.30 -26.01
C ARG A 131 -15.89 6.41 -24.97
N THR A 132 -15.90 6.07 -23.69
CA THR A 132 -15.98 7.05 -22.59
C THR A 132 -14.79 8.00 -22.59
N GLN A 133 -13.58 7.48 -22.75
CA GLN A 133 -12.35 8.29 -22.86
C GLN A 133 -12.43 9.23 -24.07
N HIS A 134 -12.91 8.73 -25.22
CA HIS A 134 -13.08 9.56 -26.41
C HIS A 134 -14.11 10.69 -26.19
N LEU A 135 -15.25 10.40 -25.57
CA LEU A 135 -16.25 11.40 -25.22
C LEU A 135 -15.69 12.45 -24.25
N GLN A 136 -14.93 12.03 -23.23
CA GLN A 136 -14.27 12.95 -22.29
C GLN A 136 -13.24 13.83 -23.00
N ALA A 137 -12.42 13.26 -23.89
CA ALA A 137 -11.46 14.02 -24.68
C ALA A 137 -12.16 15.04 -25.61
N ASN A 138 -13.27 14.66 -26.25
CA ASN A 138 -14.06 15.58 -27.06
C ASN A 138 -14.70 16.69 -26.22
N ALA A 139 -15.24 16.37 -25.04
CA ALA A 139 -15.79 17.36 -24.12
C ALA A 139 -14.72 18.35 -23.65
N GLU A 140 -13.50 17.89 -23.36
CA GLU A 140 -12.36 18.76 -23.05
C GLU A 140 -11.98 19.66 -24.23
N LEU A 141 -11.94 19.14 -25.47
CA LEU A 141 -11.65 19.92 -26.67
C LEU A 141 -12.72 20.98 -26.96
N GLN A 142 -14.00 20.67 -26.69
CA GLN A 142 -15.11 21.60 -26.87
C GLN A 142 -15.25 22.60 -25.73
N SER A 143 -14.68 22.30 -24.57
CA SER A 143 -14.76 23.17 -23.40
C SER A 143 -14.08 24.50 -23.69
N ARG A 144 -14.82 25.58 -23.45
CA ARG A 144 -14.32 26.96 -23.57
C ARG A 144 -14.42 27.57 -22.18
N PRO A 145 -13.29 27.65 -21.43
CA PRO A 145 -13.31 28.29 -20.13
C PRO A 145 -13.90 29.69 -20.26
N ALA A 146 -14.97 29.97 -19.50
CA ALA A 146 -15.73 31.21 -19.62
C ALA A 146 -14.98 32.44 -19.08
N VAL A 147 -13.81 32.23 -18.46
CA VAL A 147 -13.02 33.26 -17.80
C VAL A 147 -11.71 33.51 -18.53
N THR A 148 -11.38 34.80 -18.68
CA THR A 148 -10.15 35.31 -19.28
C THR A 148 -8.90 34.73 -18.59
N ARG A 149 -7.94 34.28 -19.41
CA ARG A 149 -6.64 33.76 -18.99
C ARG A 149 -5.63 34.88 -18.71
N GLU A 150 -6.09 36.01 -18.18
CA GLU A 150 -5.13 37.04 -17.77
C GLU A 150 -4.14 36.41 -16.78
N PRO A 151 -2.83 36.62 -16.99
CA PRO A 151 -1.84 36.13 -16.05
C PRO A 151 -2.17 36.71 -14.69
N ASN A 152 -2.28 35.84 -13.68
CA ASN A 152 -2.19 36.29 -12.30
C ASN A 152 -0.75 36.00 -11.86
N PRO A 153 0.18 36.95 -12.06
CA PRO A 153 1.58 36.72 -11.73
C PRO A 153 1.67 36.48 -10.22
N GLY A 154 2.22 35.32 -9.84
CA GLY A 154 2.69 35.15 -8.48
C GLY A 154 3.89 36.06 -8.22
N GLU A 155 4.15 36.39 -6.95
CA GLU A 155 5.40 37.02 -6.56
C GLU A 155 6.54 36.02 -6.82
N ALA A 156 7.32 36.27 -7.86
CA ALA A 156 8.55 35.52 -8.11
C ALA A 156 9.67 36.15 -7.27
N PRO A 157 10.45 35.36 -6.51
CA PRO A 157 11.67 35.86 -5.91
C PRO A 157 12.65 36.32 -7.01
N GLU A 158 13.45 37.35 -6.74
CA GLU A 158 14.49 37.80 -7.65
C GLU A 158 15.57 36.72 -7.83
N LEU A 159 16.06 36.53 -9.06
CA LEU A 159 16.95 35.43 -9.42
C LEU A 159 18.35 35.55 -8.77
N ASP A 160 18.75 36.77 -8.42
CA ASP A 160 20.09 37.11 -7.92
C ASP A 160 20.27 36.88 -6.40
N ASP A 161 19.21 36.43 -5.70
CA ASP A 161 19.19 36.17 -4.25
C ASP A 161 19.60 34.74 -3.84
N LEU A 162 20.26 33.99 -4.74
CA LEU A 162 20.70 32.63 -4.43
C LEU A 162 21.86 32.65 -3.41
N PRO A 163 21.71 32.01 -2.23
CA PRO A 163 22.77 31.97 -1.25
C PRO A 163 24.02 31.26 -1.78
N LEU A 164 25.20 31.78 -1.41
CA LEU A 164 26.47 31.12 -1.67
C LEU A 164 26.77 30.08 -0.58
N GLY A 165 27.19 28.89 -0.99
CA GLY A 165 27.58 27.80 -0.08
C GLY A 165 26.46 26.81 0.23
N LEU A 166 26.84 25.56 0.49
CA LEU A 166 25.88 24.45 0.65
C LEU A 166 24.98 24.60 1.87
N ASP A 167 25.50 25.08 3.00
CA ASP A 167 24.71 25.21 4.24
C ASP A 167 23.65 26.31 4.15
N ALA A 168 23.99 27.41 3.48
CA ALA A 168 23.06 28.50 3.22
C ALA A 168 21.98 28.08 2.20
N LEU A 169 22.39 27.32 1.16
CA LEU A 169 21.46 26.70 0.21
C LEU A 169 20.52 25.71 0.90
N ASP A 170 21.02 24.79 1.72
CA ASP A 170 20.20 23.83 2.47
C ASP A 170 19.21 24.54 3.39
N THR A 171 19.67 25.55 4.13
CA THR A 171 18.81 26.36 5.01
C THR A 171 17.69 27.05 4.23
N ARG A 172 18.01 27.64 3.08
CA ARG A 172 17.03 28.30 2.21
C ARG A 172 16.07 27.31 1.56
N ILE A 173 16.55 26.14 1.13
CA ILE A 173 15.73 25.03 0.60
C ILE A 173 14.75 24.54 1.66
N ARG A 174 15.21 24.30 2.90
CA ARG A 174 14.34 23.87 4.01
C ARG A 174 13.30 24.94 4.37
N HIS A 175 13.70 26.21 4.40
CA HIS A 175 12.77 27.32 4.61
C HIS A 175 11.66 27.35 3.55
N HIS A 176 12.02 27.35 2.26
CA HIS A 176 11.02 27.34 1.20
C HIS A 176 10.22 26.04 1.14
N SER A 177 10.79 24.90 1.56
CA SER A 177 10.04 23.65 1.67
C SER A 177 8.92 23.76 2.71
N ALA A 178 9.19 24.34 3.88
CA ALA A 178 8.18 24.59 4.93
C ALA A 178 7.14 25.63 4.47
N GLU A 179 7.59 26.69 3.80
CA GLU A 179 6.72 27.72 3.23
C GLU A 179 5.78 27.13 2.16
N LEU A 180 6.30 26.33 1.24
CA LEU A 180 5.52 25.63 0.23
C LEU A 180 4.53 24.66 0.86
N ALA A 181 4.92 23.90 1.89
CA ALA A 181 4.00 23.01 2.59
C ALA A 181 2.85 23.78 3.26
N SER A 182 3.14 24.95 3.85
CA SER A 182 2.14 25.85 4.44
C SER A 182 1.19 26.40 3.40
N ARG A 183 1.73 26.85 2.26
CA ARG A 183 0.96 27.33 1.10
C ARG A 183 0.12 26.22 0.48
N ASP A 184 0.63 25.00 0.39
CA ASP A 184 -0.08 23.83 -0.11
C ASP A 184 -1.28 23.46 0.78
N LEU A 185 -1.13 23.55 2.10
CA LEU A 185 -2.24 23.36 3.04
C LEU A 185 -3.32 24.42 2.82
N PHE A 186 -2.94 25.70 2.74
CA PHE A 186 -3.88 26.80 2.51
C PHE A 186 -4.56 26.69 1.14
N PHE A 187 -3.79 26.39 0.10
CA PHE A 187 -4.28 26.08 -1.25
C PHE A 187 -5.32 24.95 -1.19
N GLY A 188 -5.05 23.87 -0.46
CA GLY A 188 -5.98 22.77 -0.28
C GLY A 188 -7.32 23.22 0.34
N ARG A 189 -7.29 24.14 1.31
CA ARG A 189 -8.52 24.72 1.91
C ARG A 189 -9.32 25.54 0.91
N MET A 190 -8.65 26.40 0.13
CA MET A 190 -9.29 27.18 -0.93
C MET A 190 -9.87 26.27 -2.02
N ALA A 191 -9.09 25.30 -2.48
CA ALA A 191 -9.51 24.33 -3.47
C ALA A 191 -10.71 23.51 -2.99
N GLN A 192 -10.75 23.13 -1.71
CA GLN A 192 -11.89 22.42 -1.12
C GLN A 192 -13.17 23.26 -1.22
N ARG A 193 -13.10 24.55 -0.87
CA ARG A 193 -14.24 25.46 -1.01
C ARG A 193 -14.64 25.65 -2.48
N PHE A 194 -13.68 25.82 -3.37
CA PHE A 194 -13.91 25.96 -4.80
C PHE A 194 -14.63 24.73 -5.39
N LEU A 195 -14.19 23.51 -5.04
CA LEU A 195 -14.83 22.28 -5.50
C LEU A 195 -16.24 22.09 -4.92
N ALA A 196 -16.46 22.46 -3.65
CA ALA A 196 -17.78 22.42 -3.03
C ALA A 196 -18.80 23.34 -3.74
N LEU A 197 -18.32 24.45 -4.34
CA LEU A 197 -19.12 25.38 -5.14
C LEU A 197 -19.26 24.96 -6.61
N ARG A 198 -18.81 23.76 -6.99
CA ARG A 198 -18.76 23.30 -8.39
C ARG A 198 -18.02 24.29 -9.30
N GLY A 199 -16.99 24.93 -8.76
CA GLY A 199 -16.33 26.06 -9.42
C GLY A 199 -15.77 25.70 -10.80
N TRP A 200 -15.22 24.50 -10.99
CA TRP A 200 -14.71 24.12 -12.31
C TRP A 200 -15.82 23.95 -13.35
N GLN A 201 -17.00 23.45 -12.98
CA GLN A 201 -18.17 23.41 -13.88
C GLN A 201 -18.61 24.84 -14.23
N THR A 202 -18.73 25.71 -13.23
CA THR A 202 -19.14 27.11 -13.42
C THR A 202 -18.16 27.87 -14.32
N LEU A 203 -16.87 27.55 -14.23
CA LEU A 203 -15.84 28.12 -15.10
C LEU A 203 -15.78 27.47 -16.50
N GLY A 204 -16.62 26.46 -16.78
CA GLY A 204 -16.74 25.83 -18.10
C GLY A 204 -15.73 24.72 -18.39
N PHE A 205 -15.08 24.13 -17.38
CA PHE A 205 -14.21 22.97 -17.56
C PHE A 205 -15.01 21.67 -17.59
N ALA A 206 -14.61 20.70 -18.41
CA ALA A 206 -15.30 19.41 -18.54
C ALA A 206 -15.19 18.50 -17.30
N THR A 207 -14.03 18.51 -16.61
CA THR A 207 -13.79 17.71 -15.40
C THR A 207 -12.89 18.47 -14.41
N GLU A 208 -12.80 17.99 -13.18
CA GLU A 208 -11.81 18.46 -12.20
C GLU A 208 -10.37 18.25 -12.70
N ALA A 209 -10.10 17.12 -13.37
CA ALA A 209 -8.78 16.81 -13.93
C ALA A 209 -8.40 17.82 -15.02
N HIS A 210 -9.36 18.14 -15.88
CA HIS A 210 -9.23 19.16 -16.91
C HIS A 210 -8.93 20.54 -16.30
N TYR A 211 -9.66 20.95 -15.25
CA TYR A 211 -9.36 22.18 -14.52
C TYR A 211 -7.96 22.19 -13.89
N ALA A 212 -7.57 21.11 -13.20
CA ALA A 212 -6.26 21.02 -12.57
C ALA A 212 -5.12 21.16 -13.60
N ARG A 213 -5.23 20.46 -14.72
CA ARG A 213 -4.20 20.45 -15.76
C ARG A 213 -4.14 21.77 -16.52
N GLU A 214 -5.28 22.31 -16.91
CA GLU A 214 -5.35 23.47 -17.81
C GLU A 214 -5.31 24.82 -17.10
N ARG A 215 -5.91 24.92 -15.91
CA ARG A 215 -5.97 26.18 -15.15
C ARG A 215 -4.92 26.26 -14.06
N LEU A 216 -4.70 25.16 -13.33
CA LEU A 216 -3.75 25.15 -12.22
C LEU A 216 -2.35 24.67 -12.62
N GLY A 217 -2.21 24.07 -13.81
CA GLY A 217 -0.92 23.57 -14.30
C GLY A 217 -0.36 22.37 -13.53
N MET A 218 -1.21 21.60 -12.84
CA MET A 218 -0.80 20.46 -12.02
C MET A 218 -1.63 19.20 -12.31
N SER A 219 -1.14 18.03 -11.90
CA SER A 219 -1.90 16.78 -12.01
C SER A 219 -3.09 16.75 -11.05
N ARG A 220 -4.12 15.98 -11.40
CA ARG A 220 -5.25 15.69 -10.50
C ARG A 220 -4.79 15.09 -9.18
N ALA A 221 -3.80 14.19 -9.21
CA ALA A 221 -3.21 13.59 -8.02
C ALA A 221 -2.59 14.64 -7.08
N SER A 222 -1.85 15.63 -7.63
CA SER A 222 -1.29 16.74 -6.83
C SER A 222 -2.39 17.60 -6.19
N LEU A 223 -3.42 17.96 -6.95
CA LEU A 223 -4.59 18.67 -6.42
C LEU A 223 -5.28 17.87 -5.30
N ARG A 224 -5.51 16.58 -5.51
CA ARG A 224 -6.16 15.67 -4.54
C ARG A 224 -5.32 15.45 -3.29
N SER A 225 -4.00 15.42 -3.43
CA SER A 225 -3.05 15.35 -2.31
C SER A 225 -3.19 16.55 -1.37
N LYS A 226 -3.19 17.78 -1.92
CA LYS A 226 -3.40 19.03 -1.16
C LYS A 226 -4.79 19.10 -0.52
N LEU A 227 -5.84 18.73 -1.26
CA LEU A 227 -7.21 18.63 -0.75
C LEU A 227 -7.34 17.62 0.41
N SER A 228 -6.67 16.48 0.29
CA SER A 228 -6.70 15.44 1.31
C SER A 228 -6.08 15.92 2.62
N LEU A 229 -4.90 16.56 2.54
CA LEU A 229 -4.25 17.14 3.71
C LEU A 229 -5.13 18.22 4.35
N ALA A 230 -5.65 19.16 3.56
CA ALA A 230 -6.50 20.24 4.06
C ALA A 230 -7.79 19.74 4.74
N ARG A 231 -8.41 18.69 4.19
CA ARG A 231 -9.62 18.10 4.79
C ARG A 231 -9.31 17.36 6.08
N ARG A 232 -8.24 16.55 6.10
CA ARG A 232 -7.92 15.66 7.22
C ARG A 232 -7.21 16.34 8.37
N SER A 233 -6.58 17.48 8.15
CA SER A 233 -5.93 18.29 9.19
C SER A 233 -6.88 19.21 9.97
N GLN A 234 -8.19 19.20 9.66
CA GLN A 234 -9.16 20.01 10.40
C GLN A 234 -9.20 19.59 11.87
N GLY A 235 -8.89 20.52 12.77
CA GLY A 235 -8.81 20.26 14.22
C GLY A 235 -7.51 19.58 14.68
N LEU A 236 -6.48 19.51 13.83
CA LEU A 236 -5.16 18.96 14.15
C LEU A 236 -4.12 20.09 14.18
N ASP A 237 -4.26 20.97 15.16
CA ASP A 237 -3.49 22.22 15.24
C ASP A 237 -2.00 21.97 15.50
N HIS A 238 -1.64 21.00 16.35
CA HIS A 238 -0.23 20.70 16.64
C HIS A 238 0.50 20.11 15.42
N ILE A 239 -0.18 19.29 14.61
CA ILE A 239 0.40 18.77 13.35
C ILE A 239 0.55 19.89 12.32
N ILE A 240 -0.42 20.80 12.24
CA ILE A 240 -0.35 21.97 11.35
C ILE A 240 0.81 22.87 11.77
N ASP A 241 0.94 23.19 13.05
CA ASP A 241 2.02 24.02 13.59
C ASP A 241 3.38 23.40 13.30
N ALA A 242 3.53 22.10 13.55
CA ALA A 242 4.79 21.38 13.26
C ALA A 242 5.13 21.39 11.76
N LEU A 243 4.12 21.30 10.87
CA LEU A 243 4.31 21.40 9.42
C LEU A 243 4.75 22.81 9.01
N GLN A 244 4.06 23.84 9.52
CA GLN A 244 4.32 25.23 9.18
C GLN A 244 5.67 25.72 9.70
N GLN A 245 6.10 25.22 10.86
CA GLN A 245 7.41 25.47 11.43
C GLN A 245 8.54 24.64 10.79
N GLY A 246 8.21 23.75 9.85
CA GLY A 246 9.19 22.88 9.19
C GLY A 246 9.78 21.78 10.08
N GLN A 247 9.17 21.50 11.23
CA GLN A 247 9.58 20.41 12.14
C GLN A 247 9.26 19.03 11.53
N ILE A 248 8.17 18.95 10.78
CA ILE A 248 7.78 17.77 9.99
C ILE A 248 7.55 18.18 8.53
N GLY A 249 7.83 17.28 7.59
CA GLY A 249 7.59 17.49 6.17
C GLY A 249 6.13 17.19 5.76
N PHE A 250 5.75 17.65 4.57
CA PHE A 250 4.42 17.44 3.98
C PHE A 250 3.97 15.97 3.99
N GLU A 251 4.86 15.07 3.55
CA GLU A 251 4.59 13.62 3.51
C GLU A 251 4.32 13.02 4.91
N ALA A 252 5.03 13.50 5.94
CA ALA A 252 4.80 13.06 7.32
C ALA A 252 3.45 13.57 7.83
N ALA A 253 3.09 14.83 7.55
CA ALA A 253 1.78 15.37 7.91
C ALA A 253 0.63 14.62 7.20
N GLN A 254 0.77 14.31 5.91
CA GLN A 254 -0.21 13.49 5.18
C GLN A 254 -0.38 12.10 5.76
N LEU A 255 0.71 11.51 6.24
CA LEU A 255 0.70 10.22 6.90
C LEU A 255 -0.05 10.28 8.24
N LEU A 256 0.29 11.25 9.09
CA LEU A 256 -0.31 11.40 10.42
C LEU A 256 -1.80 11.75 10.38
N THR A 257 -2.21 12.64 9.48
CA THR A 257 -3.62 13.07 9.35
C THR A 257 -4.58 11.94 8.96
N ARG A 258 -4.07 10.74 8.63
CA ARG A 258 -4.91 9.54 8.43
C ARG A 258 -5.43 8.93 9.72
N ILE A 259 -4.69 9.11 10.81
CA ILE A 259 -4.92 8.41 12.08
C ILE A 259 -5.00 9.35 13.27
N ALA A 260 -4.30 10.48 13.27
CA ALA A 260 -4.29 11.40 14.40
C ALA A 260 -5.70 11.97 14.66
N THR A 261 -6.04 12.12 15.93
CA THR A 261 -7.23 12.83 16.40
C THR A 261 -6.79 14.06 17.20
N PRO A 262 -7.69 15.02 17.49
CA PRO A 262 -7.34 16.18 18.34
C PRO A 262 -6.73 15.77 19.69
N GLU A 263 -7.12 14.63 20.24
CA GLU A 263 -6.63 14.11 21.52
C GLU A 263 -5.23 13.47 21.40
N THR A 264 -4.91 12.86 20.25
CA THR A 264 -3.67 12.09 20.07
C THR A 264 -2.60 12.80 19.28
N GLU A 265 -2.93 13.88 18.55
CA GLU A 265 -2.00 14.53 17.62
C GLU A 265 -0.70 15.00 18.25
N ARG A 266 -0.76 15.54 19.48
CA ARG A 266 0.41 16.03 20.19
C ARG A 266 1.41 14.91 20.48
N ALA A 267 0.92 13.69 20.75
CA ALA A 267 1.76 12.53 20.96
C ALA A 267 2.48 12.10 19.67
N TRP A 268 1.89 12.34 18.50
CA TRP A 268 2.47 11.98 17.19
C TRP A 268 3.58 12.92 16.70
N VAL A 269 3.58 14.20 17.12
CA VAL A 269 4.59 15.17 16.68
C VAL A 269 6.00 14.71 17.07
N THR A 270 6.20 14.23 18.30
CA THR A 270 7.52 13.80 18.78
C THR A 270 8.10 12.64 17.95
N PRO A 271 7.41 11.50 17.79
CA PRO A 271 7.84 10.43 16.88
C PRO A 271 8.09 10.94 15.45
N ALA A 272 7.23 11.80 14.90
CA ALA A 272 7.39 12.26 13.52
C ALA A 272 8.68 13.07 13.27
N THR A 273 9.18 13.79 14.28
CA THR A 273 10.48 14.50 14.18
C THR A 273 11.67 13.54 14.25
N ARG A 274 11.54 12.44 15.01
CA ARG A 274 12.64 11.51 15.31
C ARG A 274 12.63 10.21 14.51
N ARG A 275 11.53 9.86 13.84
CA ARG A 275 11.44 8.64 13.02
C ARG A 275 11.93 8.92 11.61
N THR A 276 12.50 7.92 10.95
CA THR A 276 12.56 7.95 9.49
C THR A 276 11.15 7.84 8.94
N TYR A 277 10.93 8.29 7.70
CA TYR A 277 9.62 8.15 7.06
C TYR A 277 9.15 6.70 6.95
N LYS A 278 10.07 5.75 6.75
CA LYS A 278 9.78 4.29 6.79
C LYS A 278 9.21 3.88 8.15
N HIS A 279 9.89 4.22 9.24
CA HIS A 279 9.44 3.85 10.58
C HIS A 279 8.12 4.52 10.96
N LEU A 280 7.95 5.81 10.65
CA LEU A 280 6.70 6.51 10.89
C LEU A 280 5.54 5.87 10.11
N ARG A 281 5.79 5.44 8.87
CA ARG A 281 4.81 4.73 8.04
C ARG A 281 4.42 3.38 8.63
N GLU A 282 5.38 2.61 9.16
CA GLU A 282 5.10 1.34 9.85
C GLU A 282 4.26 1.56 11.12
N GLU A 283 4.53 2.63 11.88
CA GLU A 283 3.75 3.00 13.07
C GLU A 283 2.31 3.36 12.72
N VAL A 284 2.11 4.23 11.73
CA VAL A 284 0.77 4.56 11.25
C VAL A 284 0.04 3.34 10.70
N GLN A 285 0.71 2.48 9.94
CA GLN A 285 0.10 1.25 9.43
C GLN A 285 -0.35 0.33 10.57
N THR A 286 0.41 0.24 11.66
CA THR A 286 0.05 -0.55 12.85
C THR A 286 -1.26 -0.05 13.45
N VAL A 287 -1.41 1.27 13.60
CA VAL A 287 -2.64 1.88 14.12
C VAL A 287 -3.80 1.75 13.14
N GLU A 288 -3.58 1.94 11.83
CA GLU A 288 -4.62 1.73 10.81
C GLU A 288 -5.18 0.30 10.84
N LEU A 289 -4.31 -0.71 11.00
CA LEU A 289 -4.71 -2.11 11.09
C LEU A 289 -5.46 -2.40 12.39
N ALA A 290 -4.96 -1.91 13.53
CA ALA A 290 -5.62 -2.06 14.82
C ALA A 290 -7.02 -1.42 14.80
N THR A 291 -7.13 -0.14 14.45
CA THR A 291 -8.43 0.55 14.38
C THR A 291 -9.39 -0.13 13.41
N ARG A 292 -8.89 -0.63 12.27
CA ARG A 292 -9.75 -1.27 11.28
C ARG A 292 -10.31 -2.61 11.75
N PHE A 293 -9.49 -3.45 12.36
CA PHE A 293 -9.83 -4.85 12.57
C PHE A 293 -10.11 -5.24 14.03
N THR A 294 -9.63 -4.46 15.00
CA THR A 294 -9.91 -4.73 16.43
C THR A 294 -10.93 -3.77 17.01
N GLY A 295 -11.40 -2.80 16.22
CA GLY A 295 -12.24 -1.71 16.71
C GLY A 295 -11.49 -0.77 17.68
N ALA A 296 -10.16 -0.90 17.80
CA ALA A 296 -9.37 -0.05 18.68
C ALA A 296 -9.58 1.42 18.35
N THR A 297 -10.08 2.16 19.34
CA THR A 297 -10.31 3.59 19.24
C THR A 297 -9.09 4.41 19.61
N ASP A 298 -8.12 3.80 20.32
CA ASP A 298 -6.85 4.44 20.61
C ASP A 298 -6.05 4.65 19.31
N ARG A 299 -5.87 5.92 18.96
CA ARG A 299 -5.08 6.35 17.81
C ARG A 299 -3.78 7.02 18.22
N SER A 300 -3.29 6.71 19.42
CA SER A 300 -1.98 7.16 19.91
C SER A 300 -0.84 6.46 19.16
N PRO A 301 0.39 7.01 19.20
CA PRO A 301 1.57 6.32 18.71
C PRO A 301 1.69 4.92 19.34
N PRO A 302 1.92 3.87 18.53
CA PRO A 302 2.01 2.52 19.06
C PRO A 302 3.26 2.37 19.94
N THR A 303 3.13 1.58 21.00
CA THR A 303 4.26 1.21 21.85
C THR A 303 5.23 0.30 21.08
N GLU A 304 6.46 0.17 21.59
CA GLU A 304 7.43 -0.79 21.03
C GLU A 304 6.88 -2.22 21.03
N HIS A 305 6.11 -2.58 22.05
CA HIS A 305 5.41 -3.86 22.12
C HIS A 305 4.43 -4.07 20.96
N HIS A 306 3.56 -3.09 20.68
CA HIS A 306 2.64 -3.15 19.54
C HIS A 306 3.38 -3.28 18.20
N ILE A 307 4.50 -2.57 18.05
CA ILE A 307 5.34 -2.69 16.86
C ILE A 307 5.92 -4.10 16.74
N ASN A 308 6.46 -4.66 17.82
CA ASN A 308 7.04 -6.00 17.81
C ASN A 308 5.99 -7.08 17.50
N GLN A 309 4.77 -6.95 18.02
CA GLN A 309 3.64 -7.82 17.70
C GLN A 309 3.27 -7.75 16.21
N MET A 310 3.12 -6.54 15.66
CA MET A 310 2.82 -6.37 14.23
C MET A 310 3.92 -6.94 13.34
N GLN A 311 5.18 -6.77 13.74
CA GLN A 311 6.32 -7.37 13.06
C GLN A 311 6.30 -8.90 13.14
N ALA A 312 5.97 -9.48 14.30
CA ALA A 312 5.84 -10.93 14.47
C ALA A 312 4.72 -11.51 13.59
N LEU A 313 3.58 -10.82 13.53
CA LEU A 313 2.47 -11.17 12.64
C LEU A 313 2.91 -11.13 11.18
N GLU A 314 3.57 -10.05 10.76
CA GLU A 314 4.11 -9.92 9.40
C GLU A 314 5.08 -11.07 9.09
N ARG A 315 5.99 -11.42 10.01
CA ARG A 315 6.91 -12.57 9.83
C ARG A 315 6.16 -13.89 9.65
N ALA A 316 5.11 -14.13 10.41
CA ALA A 316 4.35 -15.37 10.36
C ALA A 316 3.49 -15.48 9.08
N ILE A 317 2.99 -14.35 8.56
CA ILE A 317 2.28 -14.29 7.27
C ILE A 317 3.26 -14.54 6.12
N LEU A 318 4.36 -13.77 6.08
CA LEU A 318 5.29 -13.81 4.95
C LEU A 318 6.03 -15.14 4.84
N SER A 319 6.32 -15.81 5.95
CA SER A 319 6.90 -17.15 5.94
C SER A 319 5.87 -18.26 5.68
N GLY A 320 4.59 -17.92 5.53
CA GLY A 320 3.49 -18.88 5.39
C GLY A 320 3.07 -19.60 6.67
N GLU A 321 3.79 -19.46 7.79
CA GLU A 321 3.52 -20.23 9.02
C GLU A 321 2.10 -20.03 9.57
N LEU A 322 1.61 -18.79 9.58
CA LEU A 322 0.26 -18.50 10.03
C LEU A 322 -0.78 -19.12 9.09
N LEU A 323 -0.56 -18.98 7.78
CA LEU A 323 -1.51 -19.44 6.75
C LEU A 323 -1.55 -20.98 6.68
N GLN A 324 -0.42 -21.66 6.84
CA GLN A 324 -0.37 -23.12 6.93
C GLN A 324 -1.20 -23.66 8.10
N ARG A 325 -1.14 -22.99 9.26
CA ARG A 325 -1.97 -23.36 10.42
C ARG A 325 -3.45 -23.22 10.10
N LEU A 326 -3.86 -22.12 9.46
CA LEU A 326 -5.25 -21.86 9.07
C LEU A 326 -5.77 -22.85 8.02
N ILE A 327 -4.93 -23.26 7.07
CA ILE A 327 -5.27 -24.28 6.06
C ILE A 327 -5.49 -25.64 6.75
N ARG A 328 -4.60 -26.04 7.68
CA ARG A 328 -4.68 -27.34 8.37
C ARG A 328 -5.82 -27.44 9.39
N SER A 329 -6.24 -26.32 9.97
CA SER A 329 -7.32 -26.30 10.97
C SER A 329 -8.73 -26.43 10.37
N ARG A 330 -8.87 -26.44 9.03
CA ARG A 330 -10.16 -26.64 8.38
C ARG A 330 -10.49 -28.14 8.34
N PRO A 331 -11.70 -28.56 8.75
CA PRO A 331 -12.15 -29.93 8.53
C PRO A 331 -12.11 -30.24 7.03
N SER A 332 -11.41 -31.32 6.66
CA SER A 332 -11.54 -31.91 5.32
C SER A 332 -12.94 -32.51 5.20
N GLU A 333 -13.87 -31.85 4.51
CA GLU A 333 -15.11 -32.48 4.03
C GLU A 333 -14.89 -33.22 2.69
N ARG A 334 -13.65 -33.57 2.34
CA ARG A 334 -13.31 -34.21 1.06
C ARG A 334 -12.68 -35.61 1.20
N ASP A 335 -12.83 -36.25 2.36
CA ASP A 335 -12.42 -37.64 2.61
C ASP A 335 -13.64 -38.53 2.93
N GLU A 336 -14.66 -38.52 2.08
CA GLU A 336 -15.64 -39.61 2.02
C GLU A 336 -15.89 -39.95 0.55
N HIS A 337 -14.97 -40.71 -0.07
CA HIS A 337 -15.23 -41.60 -1.21
C HIS A 337 -13.91 -42.21 -1.72
N ASP A 338 -13.21 -42.99 -0.89
CA ASP A 338 -12.57 -44.20 -1.40
C ASP A 338 -12.19 -45.12 -0.24
N GLU A 339 -12.92 -46.23 -0.10
CA GLU A 339 -12.39 -47.54 0.27
C GLU A 339 -13.56 -48.52 0.34
N ARG A 340 -13.89 -49.08 -0.83
CA ARG A 340 -14.49 -50.41 -0.92
C ARG A 340 -13.34 -51.39 -1.12
N ASP A 341 -13.00 -52.17 -0.09
CA ASP A 341 -12.74 -53.60 -0.27
C ASP A 341 -12.76 -54.38 1.07
N THR A 342 -13.85 -55.15 1.21
CA THR A 342 -14.04 -56.51 1.77
C THR A 342 -13.39 -57.01 3.09
N PRO A 343 -14.06 -57.96 3.78
CA PRO A 343 -13.94 -58.18 5.22
C PRO A 343 -12.94 -59.29 5.58
N ASN A 344 -12.35 -59.20 6.78
CA ASN A 344 -11.75 -60.37 7.41
C ASN A 344 -12.31 -60.55 8.82
N GLU A 345 -12.99 -61.68 9.01
CA GLU A 345 -13.49 -62.20 10.28
C GLU A 345 -12.32 -62.68 11.15
N GLY A 346 -12.36 -62.36 12.44
CA GLY A 346 -11.42 -62.85 13.44
C GLY A 346 -11.91 -62.54 14.85
N ASN A 347 -12.55 -63.54 15.46
CA ASN A 347 -13.18 -63.56 16.78
C ASN A 347 -12.27 -63.19 17.98
N ASP A 348 -12.82 -62.31 18.84
CA ASP A 348 -13.13 -62.51 20.29
C ASP A 348 -11.97 -62.55 21.35
N PRO A 349 -12.24 -62.42 22.67
CA PRO A 349 -12.50 -61.18 23.43
C PRO A 349 -11.55 -60.98 24.63
N ASN A 350 -11.44 -59.75 25.17
CA ASN A 350 -11.46 -59.60 26.64
C ASN A 350 -11.81 -58.18 27.12
N VAL A 351 -12.82 -58.14 27.98
CA VAL A 351 -13.31 -56.99 28.73
C VAL A 351 -12.48 -56.84 30.01
N ARG A 352 -12.19 -55.60 30.43
CA ARG A 352 -12.22 -55.24 31.86
C ARG A 352 -12.39 -53.73 32.07
N ALA A 353 -13.42 -53.44 32.85
CA ALA A 353 -13.84 -52.14 33.36
C ALA A 353 -12.87 -51.55 34.38
N GLY A 354 -13.01 -50.23 34.60
CA GLY A 354 -12.39 -49.49 35.71
C GLY A 354 -13.03 -48.11 35.84
N ASP A 355 -13.96 -48.01 36.78
CA ASP A 355 -14.73 -46.83 37.15
C ASP A 355 -13.89 -45.76 37.89
N GLY A 356 -14.37 -44.50 37.90
CA GLY A 356 -13.82 -43.43 38.75
C GLY A 356 -14.54 -42.08 38.59
N GLU A 357 -15.56 -41.86 39.42
CA GLU A 357 -16.40 -40.65 39.56
C GLU A 357 -15.70 -39.42 40.17
N ALA A 358 -16.44 -38.28 40.10
CA ALA A 358 -16.44 -37.08 40.96
C ALA A 358 -15.55 -35.90 40.48
N GLY A 359 -16.02 -34.64 40.39
CA GLY A 359 -17.29 -34.01 40.74
C GLY A 359 -17.19 -32.52 40.40
N ALA A 360 -18.30 -31.91 39.98
CA ALA A 360 -18.39 -30.50 39.57
C ALA A 360 -18.78 -29.58 40.74
N PRO A 361 -18.20 -28.37 40.84
CA PRO A 361 -18.82 -27.23 41.53
C PRO A 361 -18.82 -25.97 40.61
N PRO A 362 -19.49 -24.85 40.98
CA PRO A 362 -20.64 -24.33 40.25
C PRO A 362 -20.35 -23.07 39.40
N TYR A 363 -21.31 -22.78 38.52
CA TYR A 363 -21.37 -21.63 37.62
C TYR A 363 -21.47 -20.29 38.37
N GLU A 364 -20.46 -19.43 38.24
CA GLU A 364 -20.58 -17.98 38.50
C GLU A 364 -20.75 -17.23 37.16
N ARG A 365 -21.76 -16.34 37.10
CA ARG A 365 -22.04 -15.50 35.92
C ARG A 365 -21.04 -14.34 35.85
N PRO A 366 -20.32 -14.13 34.73
CA PRO A 366 -19.57 -12.90 34.54
C PRO A 366 -20.48 -11.73 34.15
N SER A 367 -20.20 -10.60 34.78
CA SER A 367 -20.75 -9.26 34.62
C SER A 367 -20.57 -8.66 33.22
N ASP A 368 -21.55 -7.83 32.82
CA ASP A 368 -21.56 -6.99 31.61
C ASP A 368 -20.46 -5.90 31.65
N GLU A 369 -19.27 -6.20 31.12
CA GLU A 369 -18.32 -5.22 30.56
C GLU A 369 -17.86 -5.72 29.18
N PRO A 370 -17.77 -4.86 28.14
CA PRO A 370 -17.37 -5.29 26.81
C PRO A 370 -15.86 -5.62 26.77
N PRO A 371 -15.44 -6.80 26.29
CA PRO A 371 -14.03 -7.16 26.29
C PRO A 371 -13.27 -6.47 25.14
N ALA A 372 -12.11 -5.92 25.47
CA ALA A 372 -11.11 -5.41 24.54
C ALA A 372 -10.38 -6.57 23.84
N VAL A 373 -9.99 -6.37 22.58
CA VAL A 373 -9.07 -7.28 21.88
C VAL A 373 -7.71 -7.24 22.59
N GLN A 374 -7.32 -8.35 23.20
CA GLN A 374 -5.98 -8.56 23.73
C GLN A 374 -5.16 -9.40 22.74
N ILE A 375 -4.02 -8.88 22.30
CA ILE A 375 -2.97 -9.71 21.71
C ILE A 375 -2.23 -10.34 22.89
N SER A 376 -2.69 -11.49 23.37
CA SER A 376 -2.08 -12.17 24.52
C SER A 376 -0.98 -13.15 24.11
N VAL A 377 0.22 -12.96 24.65
CA VAL A 377 1.25 -14.00 24.79
C VAL A 377 1.08 -14.57 26.20
N SER A 378 0.91 -15.89 26.35
CA SER A 378 0.85 -16.53 27.66
C SER A 378 2.15 -16.25 28.44
N PRO A 379 2.09 -15.69 29.66
CA PRO A 379 3.27 -15.51 30.48
C PRO A 379 3.52 -16.81 31.23
N LYS A 380 4.57 -17.54 30.83
CA LYS A 380 5.41 -18.31 31.76
C LYS A 380 6.62 -18.86 31.02
N ASP A 381 7.77 -18.28 31.39
CA ASP A 381 9.12 -18.85 31.38
C ASP A 381 9.36 -20.02 30.42
N GLU A 382 9.74 -19.71 29.18
CA GLU A 382 10.75 -20.38 28.35
C GLU A 382 10.74 -19.75 26.93
N ALA A 383 11.87 -19.82 26.22
CA ALA A 383 12.22 -19.12 24.97
C ALA A 383 11.07 -18.93 23.93
N PRO A 384 11.06 -17.82 23.14
CA PRO A 384 9.89 -17.34 22.42
C PRO A 384 9.51 -18.25 21.25
N LYS A 385 8.57 -19.17 21.50
CA LYS A 385 7.69 -19.75 20.48
C LYS A 385 6.35 -19.00 20.54
N GLU A 386 6.36 -17.71 20.18
CA GLU A 386 5.16 -16.87 20.17
C GLU A 386 4.24 -17.28 19.01
N ALA A 387 3.27 -18.14 19.28
CA ALA A 387 2.15 -18.35 18.37
C ALA A 387 1.30 -17.08 18.36
N VAL A 388 1.43 -16.26 17.32
CA VAL A 388 0.50 -15.14 17.09
C VAL A 388 -0.90 -15.74 16.93
N GLN A 389 -1.80 -15.39 17.85
CA GLN A 389 -3.23 -15.71 17.80
C GLN A 389 -4.01 -14.44 17.47
N ILE A 390 -4.84 -14.51 16.43
CA ILE A 390 -5.78 -13.45 16.08
C ILE A 390 -7.13 -13.87 16.68
N SER A 391 -7.47 -13.36 17.86
CA SER A 391 -8.82 -13.54 18.43
C SER A 391 -9.72 -12.42 17.92
N VAL A 392 -10.66 -12.76 17.04
CA VAL A 392 -11.68 -11.85 16.51
C VAL A 392 -12.99 -12.12 17.25
N THR A 393 -13.73 -11.08 17.62
CA THR A 393 -15.13 -11.23 18.05
C THR A 393 -15.96 -11.73 16.86
N PRO A 394 -16.54 -12.95 16.91
CA PRO A 394 -17.32 -13.50 15.81
C PRO A 394 -18.65 -12.75 15.73
N ALA A 395 -18.71 -11.69 14.92
CA ALA A 395 -19.92 -10.95 14.47
C ALA A 395 -19.59 -9.57 13.88
N ALA A 396 -18.44 -8.99 14.22
CA ALA A 396 -18.09 -7.65 13.74
C ALA A 396 -17.85 -7.67 12.22
N LYS A 397 -18.42 -6.70 11.51
CA LYS A 397 -18.20 -6.51 10.07
C LYS A 397 -17.42 -5.23 9.81
N VAL A 398 -16.57 -5.27 8.80
CA VAL A 398 -15.79 -4.11 8.35
C VAL A 398 -16.04 -3.86 6.87
N THR A 399 -16.11 -2.57 6.50
CA THR A 399 -16.20 -2.18 5.10
C THR A 399 -14.82 -1.83 4.55
N LEU A 400 -14.32 -2.67 3.65
CA LEU A 400 -13.12 -2.40 2.88
C LEU A 400 -13.48 -1.65 1.60
N ARG A 401 -12.72 -0.61 1.27
CA ARG A 401 -12.82 0.12 0.00
C ARG A 401 -11.48 0.03 -0.72
N ILE A 402 -11.44 -0.77 -1.77
CA ILE A 402 -10.23 -1.08 -2.53
C ILE A 402 -10.35 -0.40 -3.89
N ARG A 403 -9.35 0.41 -4.24
CA ARG A 403 -9.27 1.01 -5.57
C ARG A 403 -8.57 0.03 -6.50
N VAL A 404 -9.29 -0.43 -7.53
CA VAL A 404 -8.85 -1.45 -8.49
C VAL A 404 -9.01 -0.94 -9.91
N PRO A 405 -8.21 -1.40 -10.88
CA PRO A 405 -8.52 -1.22 -12.29
C PRO A 405 -9.92 -1.74 -12.64
N GLY A 406 -10.57 -1.15 -13.64
CA GLY A 406 -11.96 -1.48 -13.95
C GLY A 406 -12.16 -2.87 -14.57
N ASP A 407 -11.16 -3.39 -15.28
CA ASP A 407 -11.10 -4.77 -15.77
C ASP A 407 -10.93 -5.77 -14.62
N VAL A 408 -10.12 -5.45 -13.61
CA VAL A 408 -10.02 -6.26 -12.37
C VAL A 408 -11.37 -6.31 -11.64
N LEU A 409 -12.07 -5.17 -11.57
CA LEU A 409 -13.43 -5.15 -10.99
C LEU A 409 -14.40 -6.01 -11.81
N LEU A 410 -14.33 -5.96 -13.14
CA LEU A 410 -15.16 -6.80 -14.00
C LEU A 410 -14.88 -8.29 -13.77
N HIS A 411 -13.60 -8.68 -13.77
CA HIS A 411 -13.17 -10.06 -13.54
C HIS A 411 -13.62 -10.56 -12.16
N TYR A 412 -13.49 -9.72 -11.12
CA TYR A 412 -14.03 -10.01 -9.78
C TYR A 412 -15.54 -10.32 -9.83
N ARG A 413 -16.35 -9.49 -10.52
CA ARG A 413 -17.81 -9.70 -10.62
C ARG A 413 -18.18 -10.90 -11.47
N GLN A 414 -17.40 -11.25 -12.48
CA GLN A 414 -17.59 -12.47 -13.25
C GLN A 414 -17.40 -13.71 -12.37
N LEU A 415 -16.26 -13.78 -11.67
CA LEU A 415 -15.98 -14.91 -10.78
C LEU A 415 -16.93 -14.97 -9.59
N GLU A 416 -17.34 -13.84 -9.02
CA GLU A 416 -18.33 -13.81 -7.92
C GLU A 416 -19.68 -14.43 -8.37
N ARG A 417 -20.12 -14.15 -9.61
CA ARG A 417 -21.35 -14.74 -10.17
C ARG A 417 -21.19 -16.25 -10.40
N LEU A 418 -20.05 -16.67 -10.91
CA LEU A 418 -19.75 -18.08 -11.16
C LEU A 418 -19.64 -18.87 -9.85
N HIS A 419 -18.88 -18.35 -8.90
CA HIS A 419 -18.74 -18.89 -7.55
C HIS A 419 -20.11 -19.09 -6.91
N ARG A 420 -20.97 -18.07 -6.90
CA ARG A 420 -22.33 -18.19 -6.34
C ARG A 420 -23.17 -19.31 -6.99
N LYS A 421 -22.94 -19.61 -8.27
CA LYS A 421 -23.62 -20.72 -8.97
C LYS A 421 -23.06 -22.09 -8.56
N LYS A 422 -21.75 -22.20 -8.32
CA LYS A 422 -21.05 -23.47 -8.13
C LYS A 422 -20.85 -23.85 -6.66
N LEU A 423 -20.64 -22.85 -5.80
CA LEU A 423 -20.35 -22.94 -4.37
C LEU A 423 -21.25 -21.92 -3.63
N PRO A 424 -22.58 -22.15 -3.56
CA PRO A 424 -23.52 -21.16 -3.01
C PRO A 424 -23.39 -20.95 -1.50
N ASP A 425 -22.89 -21.96 -0.77
CA ASP A 425 -22.79 -21.95 0.69
C ASP A 425 -21.41 -21.48 1.21
N GLU A 426 -20.47 -21.22 0.30
CA GLU A 426 -19.14 -20.71 0.63
C GLU A 426 -19.04 -19.19 0.46
N SER A 427 -18.17 -18.54 1.24
CA SER A 427 -17.86 -17.13 1.05
C SER A 427 -16.90 -16.95 -0.13
N PHE A 428 -17.25 -16.08 -1.08
CA PHE A 428 -16.38 -15.82 -2.24
C PHE A 428 -15.02 -15.24 -1.84
N VAL A 429 -14.96 -14.35 -0.85
CA VAL A 429 -13.69 -13.76 -0.41
C VAL A 429 -12.82 -14.79 0.29
N GLU A 430 -13.45 -15.64 1.10
CA GLU A 430 -12.77 -16.77 1.72
C GLU A 430 -12.19 -17.71 0.66
N PHE A 431 -13.01 -18.11 -0.33
CA PHE A 431 -12.60 -18.92 -1.47
C PHE A 431 -11.41 -18.31 -2.22
N LEU A 432 -11.44 -17.00 -2.53
CA LEU A 432 -10.32 -16.31 -3.20
C LEU A 432 -9.03 -16.44 -2.38
N CYS A 433 -9.10 -16.22 -1.06
CA CYS A 433 -7.92 -16.28 -0.20
C CYS A 433 -7.41 -17.73 -0.07
N THR A 434 -8.30 -18.69 0.17
CA THR A 434 -7.91 -20.08 0.44
C THR A 434 -7.36 -20.78 -0.78
N THR A 435 -7.96 -20.54 -1.95
CA THR A 435 -7.45 -21.06 -3.22
C THR A 435 -6.04 -20.55 -3.47
N PHE A 436 -5.82 -19.23 -3.30
CA PHE A 436 -4.50 -18.64 -3.42
C PHE A 436 -3.50 -19.23 -2.41
N TRP A 437 -3.92 -19.41 -1.15
CA TRP A 437 -3.06 -19.99 -0.11
C TRP A 437 -2.67 -21.43 -0.40
N GLN A 438 -3.61 -22.27 -0.86
CA GLN A 438 -3.35 -23.66 -1.20
C GLN A 438 -2.29 -23.79 -2.30
N THR A 439 -2.33 -22.92 -3.32
CA THR A 439 -1.31 -22.90 -4.38
C THR A 439 0.04 -22.41 -3.87
N TRP A 440 0.08 -21.29 -3.14
CA TRP A 440 1.32 -20.53 -2.97
C TRP A 440 2.00 -20.71 -1.60
N VAL A 441 1.26 -20.96 -0.53
CA VAL A 441 1.83 -21.11 0.83
C VAL A 441 2.85 -22.24 0.94
N PRO A 442 2.72 -23.40 0.26
CA PRO A 442 3.74 -24.45 0.28
C PRO A 442 5.12 -24.02 -0.25
N HIS A 443 5.16 -22.94 -1.05
CA HIS A 443 6.37 -22.43 -1.67
C HIS A 443 7.03 -21.31 -0.84
N LEU A 444 6.36 -20.82 0.21
CA LEU A 444 6.88 -19.77 1.10
C LEU A 444 7.81 -20.34 2.16
N GLY A 445 8.78 -19.52 2.58
CA GLY A 445 9.73 -19.88 3.64
C GLY A 445 10.57 -21.12 3.32
N THR A 446 10.77 -21.41 2.03
CA THR A 446 11.51 -22.59 1.58
C THR A 446 13.02 -22.42 1.76
N SER A 447 13.65 -23.53 2.16
CA SER A 447 14.93 -23.68 2.86
C SER A 447 16.17 -23.08 2.17
N ASP A 448 16.42 -21.78 2.33
CA ASP A 448 17.79 -21.24 2.30
C ASP A 448 18.43 -21.38 3.70
N LYS A 449 19.74 -21.60 3.78
CA LYS A 449 20.54 -21.61 5.04
C LYS A 449 20.24 -20.39 5.92
N TRP A 450 19.85 -19.29 5.29
CA TRP A 450 19.62 -17.98 5.91
C TRP A 450 18.16 -17.64 6.14
N GLU A 451 17.24 -18.58 5.92
CA GLU A 451 15.81 -18.36 6.01
C GLU A 451 15.40 -17.70 7.35
N GLN A 452 15.99 -18.14 8.46
CA GLN A 452 15.76 -17.52 9.78
C GLN A 452 16.10 -16.02 9.82
N ILE A 453 17.11 -15.57 9.07
CA ILE A 453 17.53 -14.17 8.99
C ILE A 453 16.59 -13.38 8.09
N TYR A 454 16.24 -13.91 6.91
CA TYR A 454 15.27 -13.27 6.03
C TYR A 454 13.91 -13.13 6.69
N ARG A 455 13.47 -14.18 7.38
CA ARG A 455 12.25 -14.17 8.19
C ARG A 455 12.33 -13.13 9.29
N ARG A 456 13.40 -13.11 10.11
CA ARG A 456 13.61 -12.08 11.14
C ARG A 456 13.47 -10.66 10.59
N ASP A 457 14.07 -10.42 9.42
CA ASP A 457 14.11 -9.11 8.76
C ASP A 457 12.90 -8.85 7.84
N ARG A 458 11.88 -9.72 7.87
CA ARG A 458 10.59 -9.60 7.17
C ARG A 458 10.75 -9.53 5.64
N TYR A 459 11.74 -10.24 5.12
CA TYR A 459 12.08 -10.34 3.70
C TYR A 459 12.17 -8.96 3.02
N ARG A 460 12.80 -7.99 3.70
CA ARG A 460 13.02 -6.64 3.17
C ARG A 460 14.30 -6.01 3.69
N CYS A 461 14.75 -4.97 2.98
CA CYS A 461 15.93 -4.22 3.34
C CYS A 461 15.85 -3.70 4.78
N THR A 462 16.84 -4.01 5.62
CA THR A 462 16.93 -3.51 7.00
C THR A 462 17.33 -2.03 7.09
N ASN A 463 17.80 -1.43 5.99
CA ASN A 463 18.07 0.01 5.93
C ASN A 463 16.80 0.80 6.29
N PRO A 464 16.84 1.70 7.30
CA PRO A 464 15.69 2.41 7.82
C PRO A 464 15.15 3.51 6.88
N VAL A 465 15.77 3.72 5.72
CA VAL A 465 15.26 4.62 4.66
C VAL A 465 14.95 3.90 3.35
N CYS A 466 15.05 2.56 3.31
CA CYS A 466 14.80 1.75 2.12
C CYS A 466 13.62 0.79 2.31
N HIS A 467 12.83 0.57 1.26
CA HIS A 467 11.69 -0.35 1.27
C HIS A 467 11.86 -1.53 0.29
N ASN A 468 13.03 -1.67 -0.33
CA ASN A 468 13.29 -2.68 -1.34
C ASN A 468 13.28 -4.10 -0.73
N ARG A 469 12.74 -5.07 -1.46
CA ARG A 469 12.64 -6.49 -1.09
C ARG A 469 13.66 -7.39 -1.78
N ASN A 470 14.41 -6.88 -2.77
CA ASN A 470 15.55 -7.59 -3.36
C ASN A 470 16.75 -7.54 -2.40
N ILE A 471 16.71 -8.42 -1.41
CA ILE A 471 17.64 -8.48 -0.29
C ILE A 471 18.80 -9.43 -0.52
N THR A 472 19.89 -9.13 0.16
CA THR A 472 21.12 -9.92 0.21
C THR A 472 21.58 -10.02 1.65
N LEU A 473 22.24 -11.10 2.02
CA LEU A 473 22.82 -11.26 3.35
C LEU A 473 24.09 -10.42 3.49
N HIS A 474 24.29 -9.78 4.64
CA HIS A 474 25.48 -9.01 4.96
C HIS A 474 25.98 -9.28 6.38
N HIS A 475 27.29 -9.50 6.51
CA HIS A 475 27.99 -9.62 7.79
C HIS A 475 28.40 -8.23 8.31
N VAL A 476 27.79 -7.73 9.39
CA VAL A 476 28.11 -6.38 9.93
C VAL A 476 29.55 -6.24 10.43
N LYS A 477 30.12 -7.32 10.97
CA LYS A 477 31.57 -7.53 11.03
C LYS A 477 31.94 -8.41 9.86
N TYR A 478 32.72 -7.88 8.91
CA TYR A 478 33.08 -8.62 7.69
C TYR A 478 33.75 -9.96 8.02
N ARG A 479 33.42 -10.98 7.22
CA ARG A 479 33.97 -12.33 7.35
C ARG A 479 35.50 -12.34 7.26
N ALA A 480 36.08 -11.53 6.38
CA ALA A 480 37.53 -11.35 6.26
C ALA A 480 38.21 -10.86 7.56
N ASN A 481 37.44 -10.20 8.45
CA ASN A 481 37.90 -9.70 9.74
C ASN A 481 37.44 -10.60 10.91
N GLY A 482 37.09 -11.86 10.65
CA GLY A 482 36.63 -12.80 11.67
C GLY A 482 35.18 -12.54 12.13
N GLY A 483 34.31 -12.09 11.22
CA GLY A 483 32.86 -12.08 11.43
C GLY A 483 32.27 -13.48 11.38
N THR A 484 31.34 -13.78 12.30
CA THR A 484 30.66 -15.08 12.39
C THR A 484 29.40 -15.12 11.51
N ASP A 485 28.92 -16.33 11.23
CA ASP A 485 27.61 -16.55 10.58
C ASP A 485 26.44 -16.51 11.60
N THR A 486 26.67 -15.97 12.81
CA THR A 486 25.62 -15.90 13.83
C THR A 486 24.61 -14.80 13.52
N PRO A 487 23.34 -14.94 13.93
CA PRO A 487 22.31 -13.92 13.66
C PRO A 487 22.68 -12.51 14.12
N GLU A 488 23.45 -12.38 15.21
CA GLU A 488 23.93 -11.10 15.77
C GLU A 488 24.95 -10.42 14.86
N ASN A 489 25.53 -11.13 13.91
CA ASN A 489 26.45 -10.57 12.93
C ASN A 489 25.83 -10.44 11.53
N LEU A 490 24.58 -10.87 11.32
CA LEU A 490 23.94 -10.92 10.01
C LEU A 490 22.77 -9.93 9.93
N THR A 491 22.62 -9.27 8.79
CA THR A 491 21.47 -8.41 8.45
C THR A 491 21.19 -8.46 6.95
N THR A 492 20.02 -7.99 6.51
CA THR A 492 19.57 -8.14 5.10
C THR A 492 19.37 -6.80 4.38
N PRO A 493 20.44 -6.08 4.00
CA PRO A 493 20.31 -4.94 3.09
C PRO A 493 19.88 -5.38 1.68
N CYS A 494 19.25 -4.49 0.91
CA CYS A 494 19.04 -4.71 -0.51
C CYS A 494 20.35 -4.62 -1.30
N ALA A 495 20.39 -5.18 -2.51
CA ALA A 495 21.58 -5.18 -3.36
C ALA A 495 22.24 -3.79 -3.48
N PHE A 496 21.45 -2.73 -3.63
CA PHE A 496 21.96 -1.35 -3.64
C PHE A 496 22.51 -0.92 -2.27
N CYS A 497 21.76 -1.08 -1.17
CA CYS A 497 22.24 -0.67 0.15
C CYS A 497 23.46 -1.47 0.61
N HIS A 498 23.59 -2.70 0.13
CA HIS A 498 24.72 -3.59 0.39
C HIS A 498 25.95 -3.15 -0.41
N LEU A 499 25.89 -3.29 -1.73
CA LEU A 499 27.05 -3.13 -2.60
C LEU A 499 27.40 -1.65 -2.80
N GLU A 500 26.40 -0.86 -3.19
CA GLU A 500 26.55 0.57 -3.49
C GLU A 500 26.47 1.47 -2.24
N GLY A 501 25.97 0.93 -1.14
CA GLY A 501 25.84 1.60 0.14
C GLY A 501 27.05 1.34 1.03
N GLU A 502 27.07 0.17 1.67
CA GLU A 502 28.08 -0.23 2.64
C GLU A 502 29.46 -0.38 1.98
N HIS A 503 29.58 -1.21 0.95
CA HIS A 503 30.89 -1.51 0.36
C HIS A 503 31.49 -0.34 -0.45
N ALA A 504 30.66 0.53 -1.02
CA ALA A 504 31.11 1.77 -1.66
C ALA A 504 31.27 2.95 -0.68
N GLY A 505 31.13 2.72 0.63
CA GLY A 505 31.38 3.72 1.67
C GLY A 505 30.39 4.90 1.68
N ARG A 506 29.16 4.72 1.19
CA ARG A 506 28.09 5.73 1.19
C ARG A 506 27.19 5.67 2.43
N LEU A 507 27.23 4.55 3.15
CA LEU A 507 26.62 4.35 4.45
C LEU A 507 27.48 3.35 5.25
N LYS A 508 27.17 3.19 6.53
CA LYS A 508 27.77 2.17 7.38
C LYS A 508 26.72 1.42 8.20
N ILE A 509 26.86 0.10 8.27
CA ILE A 509 26.04 -0.80 9.08
C ILE A 509 26.87 -1.27 10.27
N LEU A 510 26.53 -0.78 11.47
CA LEU A 510 27.20 -1.13 12.71
C LEU A 510 26.44 -2.23 13.46
N PRO A 511 27.16 -3.11 14.19
CA PRO A 511 26.55 -4.19 14.96
C PRO A 511 25.60 -3.69 16.06
N PRO A 512 24.69 -4.57 16.54
CA PRO A 512 24.50 -5.96 16.11
C PRO A 512 23.61 -6.08 14.85
N GLY A 513 23.80 -7.11 14.04
CA GLY A 513 23.08 -7.32 12.77
C GLY A 513 21.58 -7.58 12.90
N ASN A 514 21.12 -8.06 14.05
CA ASN A 514 19.68 -8.22 14.34
C ASN A 514 18.98 -6.91 14.72
N ASN A 515 19.73 -5.86 15.06
CA ASN A 515 19.24 -4.52 15.31
C ASN A 515 20.33 -3.48 14.98
N PRO A 516 20.70 -3.35 13.69
CA PRO A 516 21.89 -2.61 13.31
C PRO A 516 21.71 -1.11 13.50
N THR A 517 22.80 -0.45 13.88
CA THR A 517 22.89 1.01 13.83
C THR A 517 23.33 1.42 12.43
N TRP A 518 22.54 2.28 11.79
CA TRP A 518 22.83 2.79 10.45
C TRP A 518 23.43 4.17 10.53
N LEU A 519 24.56 4.38 9.84
CA LEU A 519 25.13 5.69 9.56
C LEU A 519 24.93 5.99 8.09
N LEU A 520 24.24 7.07 7.74
CA LEU A 520 23.95 7.43 6.36
C LEU A 520 24.80 8.62 5.91
N GLY A 521 25.33 8.55 4.69
CA GLY A 521 26.23 9.55 4.11
C GLY A 521 27.68 9.04 4.08
N ARG A 522 28.44 9.46 3.06
CA ARG A 522 29.89 9.18 2.97
C ARG A 522 30.64 9.77 4.17
N HIS A 523 30.23 10.97 4.55
CA HIS A 523 30.47 11.54 5.86
C HIS A 523 29.14 11.38 6.62
N PRO A 524 29.09 10.62 7.73
CA PRO A 524 27.84 10.35 8.42
C PRO A 524 27.10 11.63 8.81
N ILE A 525 25.94 11.88 8.20
CA ILE A 525 25.05 13.02 8.51
C ILE A 525 23.81 12.59 9.31
N MET A 526 23.53 11.29 9.35
CA MET A 526 22.39 10.73 10.05
C MET A 526 22.74 9.38 10.65
N LYS A 527 22.51 9.25 11.96
CA LYS A 527 22.52 7.98 12.67
C LYS A 527 21.09 7.51 12.88
N ILE A 528 20.80 6.24 12.66
CA ILE A 528 19.53 5.62 13.03
C ILE A 528 19.78 4.38 13.88
N GLN A 529 19.16 4.34 15.05
CA GLN A 529 19.23 3.21 15.99
C GLN A 529 17.89 3.10 16.72
N ASN A 530 17.38 1.87 16.93
CA ASN A 530 16.11 1.65 17.63
C ASN A 530 14.96 2.52 17.09
N ARG A 531 14.90 2.66 15.76
CA ARG A 531 13.93 3.50 15.03
C ARG A 531 14.06 5.02 15.25
N GLU A 532 14.93 5.48 16.14
CA GLU A 532 15.27 6.89 16.35
C GLU A 532 16.34 7.34 15.36
N ARG A 533 16.11 8.48 14.68
CA ARG A 533 17.09 9.16 13.84
C ARG A 533 17.70 10.33 14.62
N THR A 534 19.01 10.49 14.51
CA THR A 534 19.76 11.61 15.04
C THR A 534 20.54 12.22 13.87
N LEU A 535 20.34 13.51 13.62
CA LEU A 535 21.18 14.23 12.67
C LEU A 535 22.54 14.44 13.32
N LEU A 536 23.59 13.99 12.63
CA LEU A 536 24.97 14.21 13.03
C LEU A 536 25.38 15.50 12.35
N ILE A 537 25.29 16.61 13.09
CA ILE A 537 25.75 17.91 12.62
C ILE A 537 27.27 17.81 12.48
N ASN A 538 27.79 18.19 11.30
CA ASN A 538 29.19 18.57 11.16
C ASN A 538 29.34 20.04 11.53
#